data_AF-A0A7J4VC48-F1
#
_entry.id   AF-A0A7J4VC48-F1
#
_cell.length_a   1.000
_cell.length_b   1.000
_cell.length_c   1.000
_cell.angle_alpha   90.00
_cell.angle_beta   90.00
_cell.angle_gamma   90.00
#
_symmetry.space_group_name_H-M   'P 1'
#
loop_
_entity.id
_entity.type
_entity.pdbx_description
1 polymer ?
#
loop_
_entity_poly.entity_id
_entity_poly.type
_entity_poly.pdbx_seq_one_letter_code
_entity_poly.pdbx_strand_id
1 'polypeptide(L)'
;WMVSHYYRVAKKAAEYKIMVNSHESHRPTGQSRTWPNWFAAEAARGNEFNAWSRGNPPEHETILPFTRLMGGAMDYTPGIFQIKMDYYTPGSKFQVHTTLVKQLALYVTMYSPLQMAADLPENYDRFPDAFQFIKDVATDWDDTKILSAEPGDWVLIARKAKGKNEWYVGGITDENDRIMEINFDFLPAGKTFTATFYTDAPDASWDINPMKYSIETKKVDSTTKIKVKLARSGGVAVSVK
;
A
#
# COMPACT_ATOMS: atom_id res chain seq x y z
N TRP A 1 23.07 -20.68 11.51
CA TRP A 1 23.97 -19.53 11.75
C TRP A 1 23.27 -18.18 11.51
N MET A 2 22.82 -17.89 10.28
CA MET A 2 22.23 -16.57 9.93
C MET A 2 21.00 -16.18 10.74
N VAL A 3 20.09 -17.12 11.03
CA VAL A 3 18.94 -16.87 11.91
C VAL A 3 19.40 -16.29 13.26
N SER A 4 20.40 -16.92 13.89
CA SER A 4 20.97 -16.43 15.16
C SER A 4 21.66 -15.07 15.02
N HIS A 5 22.24 -14.76 13.86
CA HIS A 5 22.83 -13.44 13.60
C HIS A 5 21.77 -12.34 13.66
N TYR A 6 20.64 -12.46 12.96
CA TYR A 6 19.59 -11.44 12.97
C TYR A 6 18.97 -11.23 14.37
N TYR A 7 18.83 -12.29 15.16
CA TYR A 7 18.43 -12.15 16.57
C TYR A 7 19.44 -11.37 17.41
N ARG A 8 20.75 -11.59 17.22
CA ARG A 8 21.79 -10.81 17.90
C ARG A 8 21.75 -9.33 17.49
N VAL A 9 21.51 -9.04 16.21
CA VAL A 9 21.33 -7.66 15.71
C VAL A 9 20.13 -7.00 16.38
N ALA A 10 18.94 -7.62 16.36
CA ALA A 10 17.74 -7.07 16.98
C ALA A 10 17.91 -6.82 18.48
N LYS A 11 18.48 -7.80 19.21
CA LYS A 11 18.78 -7.67 20.64
C LYS A 11 19.78 -6.55 20.93
N LYS A 12 20.87 -6.47 20.17
CA LYS A 12 21.89 -5.44 20.37
C LYS A 12 21.34 -4.06 20.06
N ALA A 13 20.58 -3.90 18.98
CA ALA A 13 19.93 -2.63 18.64
C ALA A 13 18.93 -2.19 19.74
N ALA A 14 18.20 -3.13 20.35
CA ALA A 14 17.27 -2.82 21.44
C ALA A 14 17.97 -2.22 22.67
N GLU A 15 19.18 -2.69 23.03
CA GLU A 15 20.00 -2.11 24.12
C GLU A 15 20.30 -0.61 23.89
N TYR A 16 20.35 -0.18 22.64
CA TYR A 16 20.65 1.20 22.23
C TYR A 16 19.40 1.99 21.80
N LYS A 17 18.20 1.43 21.98
CA LYS A 17 16.93 2.02 21.52
C LYS A 17 16.92 2.31 20.01
N ILE A 18 17.56 1.46 19.22
CA ILE A 18 17.59 1.51 17.76
C ILE A 18 16.57 0.52 17.19
N MET A 19 15.79 0.99 16.22
CA MET A 19 14.89 0.15 15.41
C MET A 19 15.63 -0.43 14.21
N VAL A 20 15.24 -1.63 13.79
CA VAL A 20 15.86 -2.42 12.72
C VAL A 20 14.83 -2.69 11.63
N ASN A 21 15.16 -2.23 10.43
CA ASN A 21 14.57 -2.67 9.17
C ASN A 21 15.60 -3.52 8.44
N SER A 22 15.30 -4.78 8.14
CA SER A 22 16.29 -5.72 7.59
C SER A 22 15.95 -6.15 6.15
N HIS A 23 16.73 -5.68 5.19
CA HIS A 23 16.74 -6.19 3.82
C HIS A 23 17.61 -7.47 3.75
N GLU A 24 17.34 -8.33 2.76
CA GLU A 24 17.99 -9.66 2.55
C GLU A 24 18.01 -10.60 3.77
N SER A 25 17.16 -10.37 4.77
CA SER A 25 17.05 -11.27 5.91
C SER A 25 16.25 -12.52 5.58
N HIS A 26 16.24 -13.51 6.48
CA HIS A 26 15.21 -14.53 6.42
C HIS A 26 13.82 -13.88 6.55
N ARG A 27 12.79 -14.49 5.97
CA ARG A 27 11.43 -13.99 6.11
C ARG A 27 11.02 -13.89 7.59
N PRO A 28 10.22 -12.90 7.98
CA PRO A 28 9.63 -12.82 9.30
C PRO A 28 8.73 -14.04 9.61
N THR A 29 8.69 -14.43 10.87
CA THR A 29 7.81 -15.48 11.44
C THR A 29 7.21 -15.06 12.79
N GLY A 30 7.07 -13.76 13.05
CA GLY A 30 6.48 -13.19 14.26
C GLY A 30 7.49 -12.60 15.25
N GLN A 31 8.76 -12.43 14.86
CA GLN A 31 9.83 -11.94 15.75
C GLN A 31 9.54 -10.56 16.32
N SER A 32 8.80 -9.71 15.62
CA SER A 32 8.40 -8.37 16.10
C SER A 32 7.58 -8.41 17.39
N ARG A 33 6.92 -9.54 17.72
CA ARG A 33 6.25 -9.72 19.01
C ARG A 33 7.26 -9.78 20.17
N THR A 34 8.39 -10.45 19.98
CA THR A 34 9.45 -10.59 20.99
C THR A 34 10.42 -9.41 20.97
N TRP A 35 10.73 -8.91 19.78
CA TRP A 35 11.64 -7.80 19.52
C TRP A 35 10.91 -6.71 18.72
N PRO A 36 10.09 -5.86 19.36
CA PRO A 36 9.30 -4.84 18.65
C PRO A 36 10.15 -3.80 17.91
N ASN A 37 11.42 -3.65 18.28
CA ASN A 37 12.35 -2.80 17.56
C ASN A 37 12.77 -3.41 16.20
N TRP A 38 12.59 -4.71 15.96
CA TRP A 38 12.69 -5.31 14.63
C TRP A 38 11.31 -5.28 13.97
N PHE A 39 11.02 -4.12 13.39
CA PHE A 39 9.67 -3.67 13.05
C PHE A 39 9.31 -3.85 11.57
N ALA A 40 10.29 -4.02 10.69
CA ALA A 40 10.10 -4.32 9.27
C ALA A 40 11.26 -5.16 8.70
N ALA A 41 11.00 -5.80 7.57
CA ALA A 41 12.01 -6.45 6.74
C ALA A 41 11.58 -6.38 5.28
N GLU A 42 12.49 -6.46 4.31
CA GLU A 42 12.10 -6.60 2.90
C GLU A 42 11.78 -8.08 2.60
N ALA A 43 12.79 -8.92 2.40
CA ALA A 43 12.69 -10.40 2.35
C ALA A 43 11.65 -10.95 1.36
N ALA A 44 11.37 -10.20 0.30
CA ALA A 44 10.61 -10.54 -0.91
C ALA A 44 10.90 -9.46 -1.95
N ARG A 45 10.54 -9.65 -3.22
CA ARG A 45 10.70 -8.59 -4.24
C ARG A 45 9.90 -7.35 -3.83
N GLY A 46 10.60 -6.27 -3.48
CA GLY A 46 10.03 -4.95 -3.24
C GLY A 46 9.78 -4.16 -4.54
N ASN A 47 9.45 -2.88 -4.37
CA ASN A 47 9.21 -1.98 -5.50
C ASN A 47 10.48 -1.71 -6.33
N GLU A 48 11.67 -1.92 -5.76
CA GLU A 48 12.95 -1.76 -6.45
C GLU A 48 13.06 -2.58 -7.75
N PHE A 49 12.46 -3.79 -7.78
CA PHE A 49 12.50 -4.65 -8.96
C PHE A 49 11.76 -4.06 -10.16
N ASN A 50 10.92 -3.04 -9.97
CA ASN A 50 10.27 -2.32 -11.05
C ASN A 50 11.19 -1.33 -11.78
N ALA A 51 12.31 -0.93 -11.17
CA ALA A 51 13.20 0.08 -11.74
C ALA A 51 14.19 -0.48 -12.77
N TRP A 52 14.66 -1.72 -12.59
CA TRP A 52 15.82 -2.26 -13.34
C TRP A 52 15.62 -3.68 -13.90
N SER A 53 14.50 -4.33 -13.60
CA SER A 53 14.20 -5.70 -14.06
C SER A 53 12.96 -5.74 -14.95
N ARG A 54 12.47 -6.93 -15.28
CA ARG A 54 11.17 -7.12 -15.95
C ARG A 54 9.95 -6.62 -15.13
N GLY A 55 10.17 -6.02 -13.97
CA GLY A 55 9.14 -5.60 -13.03
C GLY A 55 8.53 -6.74 -12.23
N ASN A 56 7.71 -6.37 -11.26
CA ASN A 56 6.80 -7.28 -10.58
C ASN A 56 5.54 -7.45 -11.43
N PRO A 57 4.95 -8.66 -11.56
CA PRO A 57 3.69 -8.82 -12.31
C PRO A 57 2.54 -8.07 -11.60
N PRO A 58 1.48 -7.66 -12.32
CA PRO A 58 0.31 -7.00 -11.73
C PRO A 58 -0.29 -7.67 -10.49
N GLU A 59 -0.31 -9.00 -10.43
CA GLU A 59 -0.80 -9.79 -9.29
C GLU A 59 0.13 -9.79 -8.05
N HIS A 60 1.35 -9.25 -8.14
CA HIS A 60 2.35 -9.39 -7.07
C HIS A 60 1.84 -8.86 -5.73
N GLU A 61 1.30 -7.65 -5.71
CA GLU A 61 0.80 -7.04 -4.47
C GLU A 61 -0.52 -7.63 -3.97
N THR A 62 -1.26 -8.39 -4.80
CA THR A 62 -2.46 -9.13 -4.36
C THR A 62 -2.09 -10.48 -3.73
N ILE A 63 -0.85 -10.97 -3.92
CA ILE A 63 -0.33 -12.23 -3.35
C ILE A 63 0.41 -11.99 -2.02
N LEU A 64 1.20 -10.92 -1.91
CA LEU A 64 2.05 -10.67 -0.75
C LEU A 64 1.30 -10.68 0.60
N PRO A 65 0.09 -10.08 0.73
CA PRO A 65 -0.67 -10.11 1.98
C PRO A 65 -1.00 -11.51 2.51
N PHE A 66 -1.13 -12.49 1.62
CA PHE A 66 -1.47 -13.88 1.95
C PHE A 66 -0.25 -14.78 2.13
N THR A 67 0.94 -14.28 1.75
CA THR A 67 2.17 -15.07 1.72
C THR A 67 3.27 -14.39 2.52
N ARG A 68 3.98 -13.42 1.94
CA ARG A 68 5.12 -12.73 2.56
C ARG A 68 4.75 -12.05 3.88
N LEU A 69 3.57 -11.43 3.97
CA LEU A 69 3.16 -10.72 5.18
C LEU A 69 2.76 -11.67 6.32
N MET A 70 2.60 -12.97 6.04
CA MET A 70 2.36 -14.00 7.05
C MET A 70 3.63 -14.23 7.88
N GLY A 71 3.75 -13.42 8.94
CA GLY A 71 4.87 -13.46 9.88
C GLY A 71 5.46 -12.09 10.20
N GLY A 72 5.11 -11.03 9.46
CA GLY A 72 5.55 -9.67 9.79
C GLY A 72 5.50 -8.69 8.64
N ALA A 73 5.59 -7.41 9.00
CA ALA A 73 5.56 -6.27 8.10
C ALA A 73 6.62 -6.36 6.98
N MET A 74 6.33 -5.70 5.87
CA MET A 74 7.24 -5.56 4.74
C MET A 74 7.56 -4.09 4.50
N ASP A 75 8.84 -3.75 4.41
CA ASP A 75 9.27 -2.49 3.82
C ASP A 75 9.19 -2.61 2.29
N TYR A 76 7.98 -2.42 1.73
CA TYR A 76 7.74 -2.59 0.29
C TYR A 76 8.19 -1.39 -0.55
N THR A 77 8.37 -0.23 0.10
CA THR A 77 8.65 1.08 -0.52
C THR A 77 7.62 1.52 -1.59
N PRO A 78 6.32 1.67 -1.22
CA PRO A 78 5.28 2.11 -2.15
C PRO A 78 5.38 3.60 -2.52
N GLY A 79 4.44 4.08 -3.33
CA GLY A 79 4.24 5.51 -3.57
C GLY A 79 5.04 6.07 -4.74
N ILE A 80 5.35 5.27 -5.76
CA ILE A 80 5.95 5.79 -7.00
C ILE A 80 4.87 6.49 -7.84
N PHE A 81 5.04 7.78 -8.10
CA PHE A 81 4.13 8.58 -8.93
C PHE A 81 4.63 8.63 -10.38
N GLN A 82 5.94 8.73 -10.59
CA GLN A 82 6.54 8.67 -11.90
C GLN A 82 6.80 7.22 -12.33
N ILE A 83 5.76 6.62 -12.91
CA ILE A 83 5.68 5.16 -13.17
C ILE A 83 6.64 4.68 -14.28
N LYS A 84 6.85 5.48 -15.32
CA LYS A 84 7.62 5.09 -16.52
C LYS A 84 9.08 5.53 -16.39
N MET A 85 10.02 4.59 -16.45
CA MET A 85 11.46 4.87 -16.28
C MET A 85 12.09 5.57 -17.50
N ASP A 86 11.42 5.54 -18.65
CA ASP A 86 11.79 6.33 -19.84
C ASP A 86 11.93 7.83 -19.54
N TYR A 87 11.21 8.32 -18.52
CA TYR A 87 11.32 9.70 -18.04
C TYR A 87 12.72 10.06 -17.51
N TYR A 88 13.41 9.11 -16.87
CA TYR A 88 14.77 9.33 -16.35
C TYR A 88 15.85 8.84 -17.31
N THR A 89 15.56 7.76 -18.03
CA THR A 89 16.49 7.14 -18.97
C THR A 89 15.79 6.93 -20.31
N PRO A 90 15.97 7.86 -21.27
CA PRO A 90 15.35 7.77 -22.58
C PRO A 90 15.63 6.43 -23.26
N GLY A 91 14.58 5.80 -23.77
CA GLY A 91 14.59 4.46 -24.35
C GLY A 91 14.41 3.31 -23.35
N SER A 92 14.31 3.59 -22.05
CA SER A 92 14.06 2.54 -21.05
C SER A 92 12.69 1.92 -21.24
N LYS A 93 12.64 0.58 -21.19
CA LYS A 93 11.40 -0.20 -21.27
C LYS A 93 10.86 -0.59 -19.89
N PHE A 94 11.55 -0.21 -18.82
CA PHE A 94 11.15 -0.53 -17.46
C PHE A 94 10.09 0.46 -16.96
N GLN A 95 9.15 -0.04 -16.18
CA GLN A 95 8.13 0.75 -15.53
C GLN A 95 7.59 -0.01 -14.31
N VAL A 96 6.96 0.71 -13.39
CA VAL A 96 6.14 0.10 -12.35
C VAL A 96 4.86 -0.45 -12.96
N HIS A 97 4.53 -1.71 -12.67
CA HIS A 97 3.36 -2.38 -13.26
C HIS A 97 2.07 -2.10 -12.48
N THR A 98 1.82 -0.83 -12.12
CA THR A 98 0.64 -0.40 -11.38
C THR A 98 0.15 0.95 -11.88
N THR A 99 -1.11 1.31 -11.62
CA THR A 99 -1.51 2.72 -11.68
C THR A 99 -0.97 3.49 -10.47
N LEU A 100 -1.01 4.83 -10.55
CA LEU A 100 -0.68 5.74 -9.44
C LEU A 100 -1.62 5.48 -8.24
N VAL A 101 -2.89 5.20 -8.50
CA VAL A 101 -3.86 4.98 -7.41
C VAL A 101 -3.63 3.66 -6.70
N LYS A 102 -3.20 2.61 -7.40
CA LYS A 102 -2.71 1.39 -6.75
C LYS A 102 -1.55 1.70 -5.81
N GLN A 103 -0.60 2.56 -6.20
CA GLN A 103 0.50 2.99 -5.32
C GLN A 103 0.02 3.71 -4.05
N LEU A 104 -1.06 4.49 -4.12
CA LEU A 104 -1.72 5.05 -2.92
C LEU A 104 -2.35 3.96 -2.05
N ALA A 105 -3.07 3.03 -2.66
CA ALA A 105 -3.76 1.95 -1.95
C ALA A 105 -2.79 1.03 -1.17
N LEU A 106 -1.55 0.88 -1.65
CA LEU A 106 -0.52 0.06 -0.98
C LEU A 106 -0.22 0.50 0.45
N TYR A 107 -0.37 1.78 0.80
CA TYR A 107 -0.18 2.26 2.18
C TYR A 107 -1.18 1.62 3.17
N VAL A 108 -2.30 1.10 2.66
CA VAL A 108 -3.31 0.39 3.45
C VAL A 108 -3.22 -1.13 3.24
N THR A 109 -3.03 -1.60 1.99
CA THR A 109 -3.06 -3.03 1.68
C THR A 109 -1.76 -3.75 2.05
N MET A 110 -0.61 -3.07 1.98
CA MET A 110 0.70 -3.58 2.40
C MET A 110 1.04 -3.06 3.80
N TYR A 111 0.60 -3.79 4.83
CA TYR A 111 0.82 -3.37 6.21
C TYR A 111 2.31 -3.29 6.56
N SER A 112 2.71 -2.12 7.08
CA SER A 112 3.98 -1.91 7.75
C SER A 112 3.90 -0.70 8.68
N PRO A 113 4.50 -0.76 9.89
CA PRO A 113 4.70 0.42 10.74
C PRO A 113 5.78 1.37 10.17
N LEU A 114 6.54 0.92 9.17
CA LEU A 114 7.48 1.70 8.37
C LEU A 114 6.93 1.81 6.95
N GLN A 115 6.53 3.01 6.53
CA GLN A 115 6.12 3.28 5.15
C GLN A 115 7.04 4.34 4.56
N MET A 116 7.63 4.03 3.42
CA MET A 116 8.41 4.98 2.63
C MET A 116 7.51 5.61 1.57
N ALA A 117 7.66 6.91 1.36
CA ALA A 117 7.29 7.58 0.12
C ALA A 117 8.50 7.51 -0.82
N ALA A 118 8.51 6.51 -1.72
CA ALA A 118 9.73 6.06 -2.38
C ALA A 118 10.18 6.89 -3.59
N ASP A 119 9.32 7.77 -4.12
CA ASP A 119 9.65 8.58 -5.30
C ASP A 119 10.52 9.78 -4.94
N LEU A 120 11.09 10.41 -5.97
CA LEU A 120 11.79 11.68 -5.83
C LEU A 120 10.79 12.80 -5.46
N PRO A 121 11.16 13.75 -4.58
CA PRO A 121 10.30 14.85 -4.18
C PRO A 121 9.65 15.62 -5.34
N GLU A 122 10.40 15.87 -6.41
CA GLU A 122 9.91 16.58 -7.60
C GLU A 122 8.76 15.86 -8.33
N ASN A 123 8.63 14.54 -8.16
CA ASN A 123 7.50 13.79 -8.71
C ASN A 123 6.26 13.95 -7.83
N TYR A 124 6.42 14.08 -6.52
CA TYR A 124 5.30 14.43 -5.64
C TYR A 124 4.80 15.86 -5.87
N ASP A 125 5.70 16.81 -6.14
CA ASP A 125 5.35 18.19 -6.45
C ASP A 125 4.47 18.35 -7.72
N ARG A 126 4.55 17.39 -8.64
CA ARG A 126 3.72 17.34 -9.86
C ARG A 126 2.30 16.83 -9.59
N PHE A 127 2.06 16.12 -8.50
CA PHE A 127 0.77 15.54 -8.13
C PHE A 127 0.44 15.81 -6.65
N PRO A 128 0.42 17.08 -6.22
CA PRO A 128 0.29 17.44 -4.80
C PRO A 128 -1.07 17.03 -4.21
N ASP A 129 -2.11 16.96 -5.05
CA ASP A 129 -3.44 16.50 -4.71
C ASP A 129 -3.48 15.00 -4.39
N ALA A 130 -2.85 14.15 -5.21
CA ALA A 130 -2.68 12.73 -4.92
C ALA A 130 -1.75 12.47 -3.73
N PHE A 131 -0.66 13.24 -3.62
CA PHE A 131 0.29 13.14 -2.50
C PHE A 131 -0.36 13.43 -1.15
N GLN A 132 -1.47 14.17 -1.12
CA GLN A 132 -2.22 14.42 0.11
C GLN A 132 -2.68 13.13 0.80
N PHE A 133 -2.98 12.06 0.07
CA PHE A 133 -3.30 10.77 0.69
C PHE A 133 -2.12 10.21 1.48
N ILE A 134 -0.91 10.26 0.90
CA ILE A 134 0.33 9.79 1.55
C ILE A 134 0.65 10.62 2.80
N LYS A 135 0.39 11.93 2.75
CA LYS A 135 0.53 12.82 3.92
C LYS A 135 -0.47 12.51 5.03
N ASP A 136 -1.67 12.05 4.66
CA ASP A 136 -2.77 11.81 5.58
C ASP A 136 -2.75 10.41 6.20
N VAL A 137 -2.31 9.39 5.46
CA VAL A 137 -2.45 7.98 5.84
C VAL A 137 -1.65 7.64 7.11
N ALA A 138 -2.28 6.91 8.02
CA ALA A 138 -1.61 6.41 9.22
C ALA A 138 -0.73 5.19 8.89
N THR A 139 0.18 4.84 9.80
CA THR A 139 0.99 3.61 9.72
C THR A 139 0.72 2.63 10.87
N ASP A 140 -0.06 3.04 11.87
CA ASP A 140 -0.45 2.24 13.02
C ASP A 140 -1.97 2.28 13.21
N TRP A 141 -2.54 1.14 13.60
CA TRP A 141 -3.98 0.86 13.42
C TRP A 141 -4.60 0.25 14.67
N ASP A 142 -5.73 0.78 15.12
CA ASP A 142 -6.53 0.20 16.22
C ASP A 142 -7.40 -0.97 15.76
N ASP A 143 -7.84 -0.94 14.50
CA ASP A 143 -8.69 -1.97 13.92
C ASP A 143 -8.37 -2.16 12.43
N THR A 144 -8.63 -3.35 11.92
CA THR A 144 -8.47 -3.73 10.52
C THR A 144 -9.61 -4.64 10.11
N LYS A 145 -10.29 -4.29 9.03
CA LYS A 145 -11.34 -5.08 8.39
C LYS A 145 -10.90 -5.47 6.99
N ILE A 146 -10.81 -6.77 6.75
CA ILE A 146 -10.67 -7.30 5.39
C ILE A 146 -12.07 -7.33 4.80
N LEU A 147 -12.38 -6.41 3.88
CA LEU A 147 -13.74 -6.26 3.34
C LEU A 147 -14.00 -7.31 2.25
N SER A 148 -13.01 -7.58 1.41
CA SER A 148 -13.03 -8.62 0.39
C SER A 148 -11.62 -8.87 -0.11
N ALA A 149 -11.25 -10.12 -0.39
CA ALA A 149 -9.95 -10.44 -0.95
C ALA A 149 -9.95 -11.84 -1.60
N GLU A 150 -9.21 -11.98 -2.68
CA GLU A 150 -8.94 -13.24 -3.38
C GLU A 150 -7.45 -13.25 -3.75
N PRO A 151 -6.63 -14.20 -3.23
CA PRO A 151 -5.19 -14.23 -3.49
C PRO A 151 -4.89 -14.32 -4.99
N GLY A 152 -4.03 -13.42 -5.49
CA GLY A 152 -3.74 -13.34 -6.92
C GLY A 152 -4.62 -12.32 -7.65
N ASP A 153 -5.86 -12.11 -7.21
CA ASP A 153 -6.82 -11.31 -7.98
C ASP A 153 -7.10 -9.91 -7.38
N TRP A 154 -7.49 -9.80 -6.11
CA TRP A 154 -7.76 -8.50 -5.46
C TRP A 154 -7.63 -8.51 -3.94
N VAL A 155 -7.44 -7.32 -3.37
CA VAL A 155 -7.44 -7.10 -1.92
C VAL A 155 -8.15 -5.78 -1.62
N LEU A 156 -9.12 -5.78 -0.70
CA LEU A 156 -9.81 -4.61 -0.18
C LEU A 156 -9.80 -4.61 1.36
N ILE A 157 -9.19 -3.58 1.94
CA ILE A 157 -8.99 -3.46 3.38
C ILE A 157 -9.43 -2.08 3.86
N ALA A 158 -10.14 -2.03 4.99
CA ALA A 158 -10.34 -0.82 5.77
C ALA A 158 -9.56 -0.90 7.09
N ARG A 159 -8.93 0.19 7.51
CA ARG A 159 -8.18 0.28 8.77
C ARG A 159 -8.51 1.54 9.54
N LYS A 160 -8.65 1.43 10.86
CA LYS A 160 -8.88 2.56 11.75
C LYS A 160 -7.55 3.06 12.27
N ALA A 161 -7.23 4.33 12.02
CA ALA A 161 -6.00 4.93 12.51
C ALA A 161 -5.97 4.91 14.04
N LYS A 162 -4.83 4.52 14.62
CA LYS A 162 -4.66 4.37 16.06
C LYS A 162 -4.95 5.66 16.83
N GLY A 163 -5.83 5.59 17.82
CA GLY A 163 -6.22 6.71 18.67
C GLY A 163 -7.03 7.79 17.97
N LYS A 164 -7.51 7.56 16.74
CA LYS A 164 -8.27 8.54 15.95
C LYS A 164 -9.63 7.99 15.52
N ASN A 165 -10.54 8.90 15.20
CA ASN A 165 -11.80 8.57 14.54
C ASN A 165 -11.68 8.73 13.02
N GLU A 166 -10.61 8.16 12.46
CA GLU A 166 -10.28 8.23 11.03
C GLU A 166 -10.11 6.81 10.51
N TRP A 167 -10.70 6.51 9.35
CA TRP A 167 -10.54 5.24 8.65
C TRP A 167 -9.87 5.47 7.30
N TYR A 168 -9.13 4.46 6.85
CA TYR A 168 -8.48 4.45 5.55
C TYR A 168 -8.83 3.16 4.84
N VAL A 169 -9.21 3.26 3.58
CA VAL A 169 -9.56 2.11 2.74
C VAL A 169 -8.57 2.03 1.58
N GLY A 170 -8.05 0.83 1.31
CA GLY A 170 -7.23 0.54 0.14
C GLY A 170 -7.77 -0.69 -0.57
N GLY A 171 -8.01 -0.55 -1.88
CA GLY A 171 -8.38 -1.62 -2.79
C GLY A 171 -7.38 -1.72 -3.92
N ILE A 172 -6.95 -2.94 -4.27
CA ILE A 172 -6.04 -3.20 -5.40
C ILE A 172 -6.52 -4.41 -6.20
N THR A 173 -6.18 -4.46 -7.49
CA THR A 173 -6.44 -5.59 -8.39
C THR A 173 -5.17 -6.03 -9.13
N ASP A 174 -5.26 -7.20 -9.73
CA ASP A 174 -4.36 -7.88 -10.67
C ASP A 174 -4.36 -7.25 -12.08
N GLU A 175 -3.94 -7.98 -13.12
CA GLU A 175 -3.93 -7.51 -14.52
C GLU A 175 -5.31 -7.28 -15.14
N ASN A 176 -6.39 -7.67 -14.44
CA ASN A 176 -7.77 -7.56 -14.88
C ASN A 176 -8.43 -6.32 -14.26
N ASP A 177 -9.25 -5.59 -15.04
CA ASP A 177 -10.05 -4.51 -14.46
C ASP A 177 -11.19 -5.08 -13.62
N ARG A 178 -11.63 -4.34 -12.61
CA ARG A 178 -12.58 -4.87 -11.62
C ARG A 178 -13.53 -3.81 -11.12
N ILE A 179 -14.77 -4.21 -10.82
CA ILE A 179 -15.69 -3.38 -10.04
C ILE A 179 -15.67 -3.89 -8.61
N MET A 180 -15.30 -3.02 -7.69
CA MET A 180 -15.17 -3.32 -6.27
C MET A 180 -16.25 -2.57 -5.48
N GLU A 181 -17.00 -3.28 -4.64
CA GLU A 181 -18.00 -2.67 -3.76
C GLU A 181 -17.40 -2.45 -2.37
N ILE A 182 -17.36 -1.20 -1.93
CA ILE A 182 -16.95 -0.80 -0.58
C ILE A 182 -18.21 -0.65 0.26
N ASN A 183 -18.39 -1.55 1.22
CA ASN A 183 -19.41 -1.48 2.25
C ASN A 183 -18.82 -0.77 3.49
N PHE A 184 -19.44 0.32 3.92
CA PHE A 184 -18.96 1.17 5.02
C PHE A 184 -19.49 0.76 6.40
N ASP A 185 -20.03 -0.46 6.55
CA ASP A 185 -20.60 -0.98 7.81
C ASP A 185 -19.61 -1.07 8.99
N PHE A 186 -18.31 -0.93 8.74
CA PHE A 186 -17.28 -0.77 9.76
C PHE A 186 -17.31 0.59 10.46
N LEU A 187 -18.01 1.58 9.91
CA LEU A 187 -18.18 2.89 10.54
C LEU A 187 -19.15 2.81 11.74
N PRO A 188 -18.96 3.64 12.78
CA PRO A 188 -19.90 3.73 13.89
C PRO A 188 -21.33 4.10 13.42
N ALA A 189 -22.32 3.36 13.89
CA ALA A 189 -23.73 3.62 13.56
C ALA A 189 -24.18 5.04 13.96
N GLY A 190 -24.99 5.66 13.11
CA GLY A 190 -25.55 7.00 13.34
C GLY A 190 -24.52 8.14 13.24
N LYS A 191 -23.33 7.88 12.70
CA LYS A 191 -22.31 8.90 12.42
C LYS A 191 -22.09 9.03 10.92
N THR A 192 -21.93 10.28 10.48
CA THR A 192 -21.59 10.62 9.09
C THR A 192 -20.15 11.07 9.02
N PHE A 193 -19.44 10.58 8.02
CA PHE A 193 -18.04 10.89 7.75
C PHE A 193 -17.90 11.52 6.37
N THR A 194 -16.78 12.19 6.16
CA THR A 194 -16.32 12.69 4.86
C THR A 194 -15.32 11.71 4.30
N ALA A 195 -15.68 11.07 3.18
CA ALA A 195 -14.80 10.17 2.46
C ALA A 195 -14.23 10.87 1.24
N THR A 196 -12.91 11.01 1.17
CA THR A 196 -12.19 11.48 -0.02
C THR A 196 -11.63 10.27 -0.75
N PHE A 197 -12.16 10.03 -1.95
CA PHE A 197 -11.79 8.93 -2.83
C PHE A 197 -10.71 9.38 -3.80
N TYR A 198 -9.70 8.53 -3.93
CA TYR A 198 -8.67 8.57 -4.96
C TYR A 198 -8.91 7.33 -5.81
N THR A 199 -9.35 7.49 -7.05
CA THR A 199 -9.74 6.39 -7.94
C THR A 199 -9.02 6.47 -9.26
N ASP A 200 -8.80 5.32 -9.89
CA ASP A 200 -8.35 5.29 -11.29
C ASP A 200 -9.32 6.09 -12.18
N ALA A 201 -8.79 6.84 -13.14
CA ALA A 201 -9.61 7.50 -14.15
C ALA A 201 -10.20 6.44 -15.13
N PRO A 202 -11.28 6.77 -15.87
CA PRO A 202 -11.90 5.81 -16.80
C PRO A 202 -10.96 5.23 -17.87
N ASP A 203 -9.93 5.98 -18.28
CA ASP A 203 -8.93 5.60 -19.28
C ASP A 203 -7.57 5.21 -18.66
N ALA A 204 -7.51 5.04 -17.34
CA ALA A 204 -6.31 4.60 -16.65
C ALA A 204 -6.00 3.13 -16.96
N SER A 205 -4.72 2.82 -17.08
CA SER A 205 -4.20 1.46 -17.21
C SER A 205 -2.71 1.51 -16.86
N TRP A 206 -2.20 0.48 -16.19
CA TRP A 206 -0.80 0.47 -15.74
C TRP A 206 0.23 0.59 -16.87
N ASP A 207 -0.09 0.10 -18.07
CA ASP A 207 0.79 0.08 -19.24
C ASP A 207 0.62 1.31 -20.16
N ILE A 208 -0.61 1.79 -20.31
CA ILE A 208 -0.95 2.89 -21.23
C ILE A 208 -0.90 4.24 -20.50
N ASN A 209 -1.79 4.43 -19.52
CA ASN A 209 -2.04 5.70 -18.82
C ASN A 209 -1.97 5.54 -17.29
N PRO A 210 -0.81 5.15 -16.71
CA PRO A 210 -0.76 4.73 -15.32
C PRO A 210 -0.97 5.87 -14.31
N MET A 211 -0.72 7.12 -14.72
CA MET A 211 -0.77 8.29 -13.83
C MET A 211 -2.10 9.05 -13.92
N LYS A 212 -3.14 8.48 -14.55
CA LYS A 212 -4.47 9.10 -14.64
C LYS A 212 -5.33 8.68 -13.45
N TYR A 213 -5.82 9.65 -12.69
CA TYR A 213 -6.65 9.43 -11.51
C TYR A 213 -7.77 10.47 -11.42
N SER A 214 -8.69 10.27 -10.48
CA SER A 214 -9.73 11.21 -10.09
C SER A 214 -9.82 11.29 -8.58
N ILE A 215 -10.16 12.47 -8.07
CA ILE A 215 -10.35 12.71 -6.64
C ILE A 215 -11.74 13.29 -6.44
N GLU A 216 -12.54 12.66 -5.59
CA GLU A 216 -13.89 13.13 -5.25
C GLU A 216 -14.14 12.99 -3.75
N THR A 217 -15.02 13.84 -3.21
CA THR A 217 -15.41 13.76 -1.80
C THR A 217 -16.90 13.47 -1.68
N LYS A 218 -17.26 12.53 -0.80
CA LYS A 218 -18.62 12.08 -0.55
C LYS A 218 -18.89 12.02 0.95
N LYS A 219 -20.15 12.22 1.35
CA LYS A 219 -20.61 11.90 2.70
C LYS A 219 -20.99 10.42 2.74
N VAL A 220 -20.51 9.72 3.76
CA VAL A 220 -20.75 8.28 3.96
C VAL A 220 -21.12 8.00 5.41
N ASP A 221 -21.84 6.92 5.62
CA ASP A 221 -22.21 6.39 6.95
C ASP A 221 -22.14 4.85 6.93
N SER A 222 -22.48 4.22 8.06
CA SER A 222 -22.44 2.76 8.21
C SER A 222 -23.40 1.99 7.29
N THR A 223 -24.29 2.66 6.55
CA THR A 223 -25.21 2.03 5.60
C THR A 223 -24.80 2.24 4.14
N THR A 224 -23.79 3.07 3.91
CA THR A 224 -23.34 3.45 2.59
C THR A 224 -22.62 2.30 1.89
N LYS A 225 -22.95 2.08 0.60
CA LYS A 225 -22.26 1.15 -0.28
C LYS A 225 -21.88 1.86 -1.57
N ILE A 226 -20.61 1.80 -1.97
CA ILE A 226 -20.10 2.49 -3.16
C ILE A 226 -19.36 1.49 -4.03
N LYS A 227 -19.73 1.44 -5.32
CA LYS A 227 -18.99 0.68 -6.33
C LYS A 227 -17.94 1.57 -6.98
N VAL A 228 -16.70 1.07 -7.06
CA VAL A 228 -15.57 1.74 -7.69
C VAL A 228 -15.00 0.83 -8.76
N LYS A 229 -14.72 1.39 -9.95
CA LYS A 229 -13.99 0.69 -10.99
C LYS A 229 -12.49 0.84 -10.74
N LEU A 230 -11.78 -0.27 -10.67
CA LEU A 230 -10.33 -0.34 -10.67
C LEU A 230 -9.86 -0.64 -12.10
N ALA A 231 -8.87 0.11 -12.57
CA ALA A 231 -8.20 -0.19 -13.83
C ALA A 231 -7.41 -1.51 -13.73
N ARG A 232 -6.89 -2.00 -14.86
CA ARG A 232 -5.91 -3.09 -14.88
C ARG A 232 -4.68 -2.70 -14.05
N SER A 233 -4.29 -3.55 -13.12
CA SER A 233 -3.31 -3.27 -12.06
C SER A 233 -3.56 -1.93 -11.36
N GLY A 234 -4.84 -1.65 -11.14
CA GLY A 234 -5.35 -0.42 -10.58
C GLY A 234 -5.71 -0.54 -9.10
N GLY A 235 -6.32 0.52 -8.58
CA GLY A 235 -6.70 0.58 -7.18
C GLY A 235 -7.66 1.71 -6.83
N VAL A 236 -7.99 1.73 -5.54
CA VAL A 236 -8.73 2.81 -4.88
C VAL A 236 -8.11 3.06 -3.51
N ALA A 237 -7.89 4.32 -3.19
CA ALA A 237 -7.51 4.77 -1.86
C ALA A 237 -8.58 5.73 -1.33
N VAL A 238 -8.99 5.58 -0.07
CA VAL A 238 -10.01 6.43 0.54
C VAL A 238 -9.55 6.86 1.92
N SER A 239 -9.59 8.16 2.20
CA SER A 239 -9.52 8.67 3.58
C SER A 239 -10.94 8.97 4.06
N VAL A 240 -11.28 8.59 5.28
CA VAL A 240 -12.62 8.71 5.87
C VAL A 240 -12.49 9.38 7.23
N LYS A 241 -12.95 10.63 7.32
CA LYS A 241 -12.75 11.53 8.48
C LYS A 241 -14.07 12.11 8.98
#